data_AF-A0AAN5VN11-F1
#
_entry.id   AF-A0AAN5VN11-F1
#
_cell.length_a   1.000
_cell.length_b   1.000
_cell.length_c   1.000
_cell.angle_alpha   90.00
_cell.angle_beta   90.00
_cell.angle_gamma   90.00
#
_symmetry.space_group_name_H-M   'P 1'
#
loop_
_entity.id
_entity.type
_entity.pdbx_description
1 polymer ?
#
loop_
_entity_poly.entity_id
_entity_poly.type
_entity_poly.pdbx_seq_one_letter_code
_entity_poly.pdbx_strand_id
1 'polypeptide(L)' 'MKAEDMKRKVSPIDLERILVTGGVIKHEDSIWLLDFWGNKDIAGILLMPPTRHVILHLNDCCKWKEYFRTKKKFYRS' A
#
# COMPACT_ATOMS: atom_id res chain seq x y z
N MET A 1 -10.31 2.80 6.97
CA MET A 1 -10.48 1.68 6.03
C MET A 1 -10.98 0.48 6.84
N LYS A 2 -12.14 -0.06 6.48
CA LYS A 2 -12.68 -1.31 7.04
C LYS A 2 -12.14 -2.50 6.25
N ALA A 3 -12.30 -3.70 6.80
CA ALA A 3 -11.91 -4.91 6.09
C ALA A 3 -12.64 -5.06 4.74
N GLU A 4 -13.89 -4.61 4.64
CA GLU A 4 -14.66 -4.62 3.39
C GLU A 4 -14.00 -3.80 2.26
N ASP A 5 -13.33 -2.69 2.60
CA ASP A 5 -12.71 -1.79 1.62
C ASP A 5 -11.59 -2.47 0.82
N MET A 6 -11.02 -3.57 1.32
CA MET A 6 -9.97 -4.32 0.64
C MET A 6 -10.42 -4.91 -0.69
N LYS A 7 -11.71 -5.28 -0.79
CA LYS A 7 -12.31 -5.86 -1.99
C LYS A 7 -12.82 -4.81 -2.98
N ARG A 8 -12.79 -3.53 -2.58
CA ARG A 8 -13.23 -2.41 -3.43
C ARG A 8 -12.29 -2.31 -4.64
N LYS A 9 -12.85 -2.11 -5.83
CA LYS A 9 -12.06 -1.82 -7.03
C LYS A 9 -11.41 -0.44 -6.94
N VAL A 10 -10.31 -0.26 -7.66
CA VAL A 10 -9.71 1.06 -7.84
C VAL A 10 -10.71 1.97 -8.54
N SER A 11 -10.83 3.21 -8.06
CA SER A 11 -11.77 4.18 -8.63
C SER A 11 -11.26 4.68 -9.99
N PRO A 12 -12.10 4.72 -11.04
CA PRO A 12 -11.74 5.31 -12.32
C PRO A 12 -11.29 6.78 -12.18
N ILE A 13 -11.91 7.53 -11.26
CA ILE A 13 -11.56 8.93 -10.97
C ILE A 13 -10.13 9.02 -10.42
N ASP A 14 -9.68 8.05 -9.62
CA ASP A 14 -8.32 8.04 -9.10
C ASP A 14 -7.29 7.70 -10.19
N LEU A 15 -7.64 6.83 -11.14
CA LEU A 15 -6.80 6.54 -12.32
C LEU A 15 -6.65 7.78 -13.22
N GLU A 16 -7.73 8.50 -13.45
CA GLU A 16 -7.69 9.77 -14.20
C GLU A 16 -6.81 10.80 -13.48
N ARG A 17 -6.90 10.90 -12.15
CA ARG A 17 -6.01 11.75 -11.36
C ARG A 17 -4.54 11.37 -11.52
N ILE A 18 -4.21 10.07 -11.53
CA ILE A 18 -2.82 9.61 -11.77
C ILE A 18 -2.33 10.08 -13.13
N LEU A 19 -3.18 10.00 -14.17
CA LEU A 19 -2.83 10.45 -15.51
C LEU A 19 -2.62 11.98 -15.57
N VAL A 20 -3.56 12.75 -15.02
CA VAL A 20 -3.51 14.24 -15.04
C VAL A 20 -2.33 14.78 -14.23
N THR A 21 -1.98 14.12 -13.12
CA THR A 21 -0.83 14.50 -12.29
C THR A 21 0.52 14.06 -12.85
N GLY A 22 0.54 13.33 -13.97
CA GLY A 22 1.76 12.83 -14.59
C GLY A 22 2.39 11.62 -13.90
N GLY A 23 1.64 10.91 -13.04
CA GLY A 23 2.08 9.67 -12.43
C GLY A 23 2.23 8.52 -13.45
N VAL A 24 1.55 8.63 -14.58
CA VAL A 24 1.74 7.80 -15.79
C VAL A 24 1.72 8.71 -17.00
N ILE A 25 2.65 8.51 -17.93
CA ILE A 25 2.68 9.26 -19.20
C ILE A 25 1.86 8.56 -20.28
N LYS A 26 1.35 9.33 -21.25
CA LYS A 26 0.60 8.82 -22.42
C LYS A 26 1.51 8.16 -23.48
N HIS A 27 2.53 7.44 -23.05
CA HIS A 27 3.38 6.62 -23.90
C HIS A 27 2.79 5.21 -24.00
N GLU A 28 2.91 4.55 -25.14
CA GLU A 28 2.37 3.21 -25.39
C GLU A 28 2.85 2.19 -24.34
N ASP A 29 4.14 2.24 -23.98
CA ASP A 29 4.73 1.36 -22.96
C ASP A 29 4.31 1.67 -21.50
N SER A 30 3.62 2.79 -21.26
CA SER A 30 3.26 3.26 -19.91
C SER A 30 1.76 3.27 -19.68
N ILE A 31 0.96 3.59 -20.70
CA ILE A 31 -0.48 3.83 -20.54
C ILE A 31 -1.25 2.60 -20.05
N TRP A 32 -0.80 1.40 -20.44
CA TRP A 32 -1.39 0.12 -20.02
C TRP A 32 -1.40 -0.07 -18.49
N LEU A 33 -0.53 0.63 -17.75
CA LEU A 33 -0.49 0.57 -16.28
C LEU A 33 -1.81 1.02 -15.66
N LEU A 34 -2.51 1.98 -16.28
CA LEU A 34 -3.82 2.45 -15.80
C LEU A 34 -4.85 1.32 -15.89
N ASP A 35 -4.89 0.58 -16.99
CA ASP A 35 -5.76 -0.58 -17.16
C ASP A 35 -5.39 -1.72 -16.20
N PHE A 36 -4.08 -1.95 -16.03
CA PHE A 36 -3.58 -2.97 -15.12
C PHE A 36 -3.96 -2.71 -13.66
N TRP A 37 -3.85 -1.46 -13.20
CA TRP A 37 -4.25 -1.08 -11.84
C TRP A 37 -5.77 -0.99 -11.69
N GLY A 38 -6.48 -0.49 -12.71
CA GLY A 38 -7.94 -0.41 -12.70
C GLY A 38 -8.63 -1.77 -12.57
N ASN A 39 -8.03 -2.82 -13.10
CA ASN A 39 -8.54 -4.19 -12.96
C ASN A 39 -8.34 -4.80 -11.56
N LYS A 40 -7.57 -4.17 -10.67
CA LYS A 40 -7.30 -4.66 -9.30
C LYS A 40 -8.28 -4.08 -8.27
N ASP A 41 -8.38 -4.78 -7.16
CA ASP A 41 -8.95 -4.25 -5.93
C ASP A 41 -7.86 -3.63 -5.05
N ILE A 42 -8.25 -2.95 -3.97
CA ILE A 42 -7.29 -2.29 -3.06
C ILE A 42 -6.31 -3.30 -2.48
N ALA A 43 -6.77 -4.51 -2.13
CA ALA A 43 -5.87 -5.58 -1.70
C ALA A 43 -4.85 -5.92 -2.78
N GLY A 44 -5.27 -6.08 -4.03
CA GLY A 44 -4.42 -6.37 -5.17
C GLY A 44 -3.36 -5.30 -5.42
N ILE A 45 -3.68 -4.03 -5.21
CA ILE A 45 -2.71 -2.92 -5.28
C ILE A 45 -1.73 -2.98 -4.11
N LEU A 46 -2.22 -3.07 -2.86
CA LEU A 46 -1.38 -3.11 -1.67
C LEU A 46 -0.45 -4.32 -1.65
N LEU A 47 -0.90 -5.44 -2.22
CA LEU A 47 -0.18 -6.71 -2.23
C LEU A 47 0.67 -6.93 -3.48
N MET A 48 0.85 -5.91 -4.33
CA MET A 48 1.83 -5.96 -5.43
C MET A 48 3.24 -6.20 -4.88
N PRO A 49 4.14 -6.85 -5.64
CA PRO A 49 5.51 -7.16 -5.18
C PRO A 49 6.26 -6.00 -4.49
N PRO A 50 6.29 -4.77 -5.05
CA PRO A 50 7.01 -3.65 -4.41
C PRO A 50 6.39 -3.22 -3.07
N THR A 51 5.07 -3.19 -2.96
CA THR A 51 4.36 -2.70 -1.75
C THR A 51 4.24 -3.78 -0.69
N ARG A 52 3.99 -5.04 -1.10
CA ARG A 52 3.89 -6.20 -0.21
C ARG A 52 5.15 -6.37 0.63
N HIS A 53 6.33 -6.18 0.04
CA HIS A 53 7.58 -6.33 0.77
C HIS A 53 7.63 -5.45 2.02
N VAL A 54 7.25 -4.17 1.90
CA VAL A 54 7.22 -3.23 3.04
C VAL A 54 6.14 -3.62 4.06
N ILE A 55 4.96 -4.03 3.59
CA ILE A 55 3.85 -4.44 4.47
C ILE A 55 4.21 -5.68 5.31
N LEU A 56 4.95 -6.64 4.74
CA LEU A 56 5.35 -7.86 5.46
C LEU A 56 6.18 -7.55 6.71
N HIS A 57 7.02 -6.52 6.67
CA HIS A 57 7.86 -6.11 7.80
C HIS A 57 7.09 -5.43 8.94
N LEU A 58 5.83 -5.02 8.72
CA LEU A 58 5.02 -4.36 9.75
C LEU A 58 4.82 -5.24 10.99
N ASN A 59 4.67 -6.56 10.81
CA ASN A 59 4.50 -7.49 11.92
C ASN A 59 5.72 -7.48 12.83
N ASP A 60 6.92 -7.46 12.27
CA ASP A 60 8.15 -7.44 13.05
C ASP A 60 8.37 -6.08 13.69
N CYS A 61 8.10 -4.98 12.97
CA CYS A 61 8.09 -3.63 13.57
C CYS A 61 7.14 -3.55 14.78
N CYS A 62 5.95 -4.15 14.71
CA CYS A 62 5.01 -4.21 15.83
C CYS A 62 5.56 -5.03 17.00
N LYS A 63 6.16 -6.20 16.75
CA LYS A 63 6.82 -7.00 17.80
C LYS A 63 7.92 -6.20 18.50
N TRP A 64 8.78 -5.52 17.75
CA TRP A 64 9.83 -4.66 18.29
C TRP A 64 9.25 -3.51 19.11
N LYS A 65 8.22 -2.84 18.61
CA LYS A 65 7.54 -1.75 19.31
C LYS A 65 6.96 -2.19 20.65
N GLU A 66 6.28 -3.35 20.68
CA GLU A 66 5.74 -3.90 21.92
C GLU A 66 6.84 -4.36 22.88
N TYR A 67 7.92 -4.96 22.37
CA TYR A 67 9.09 -5.30 23.16
C TYR A 67 9.66 -4.07 23.89
N PHE A 68 9.84 -2.94 23.19
CA PHE A 68 10.34 -1.72 23.82
C PHE A 68 9.32 -1.04 24.76
N ARG A 69 8.02 -1.08 24.44
CA ARG A 69 6.96 -0.56 25.33
C ARG A 69 6.87 -1.33 26.64
N THR A 70 6.96 -2.65 26.59
CA THR A 70 6.79 -3.53 27.76
C THR A 70 8.05 -3.60 28.62
N LYS A 71 9.25 -3.46 28.04
CA LYS A 71 10.53 -3.48 28.78
C LYS A 71 10.97 -2.14 29.39
N LYS A 72 10.23 -1.04 29.18
CA LYS A 72 10.51 0.30 29.77
C LYS A 72 10.18 0.45 31.27
N LYS A 73 10.19 -0.63 32.07
CA LYS A 73 10.02 -0.55 33.54
C LYS A 73 11.29 -0.76 34.36
N PHE A 74 12.44 -1.02 33.73
CA PHE A 74 13.72 -1.10 34.45
C PHE A 74 14.74 -0.22 33.74
N TYR A 75 14.93 0.98 34.28
CA TYR A 75 16.24 1.61 34.55
C TYR A 75 15.94 2.92 35.28
N ARG A 76 15.78 2.82 36.61
CA ARG A 76 16.17 3.92 37.50
C ARG A 76 17.66 3.71 37.74
N SER A 77 18.48 4.56 37.17
CA SER A 77 19.83 4.84 37.68
C SER A 77 19.71 5.62 38.98
#